data_AF-A0A3Q9JQG7-F1
#
_entry.id   AF-A0A3Q9JQG7-F1
#
_cell.length_a   1.000
_cell.length_b   1.000
_cell.length_c   1.000
_cell.angle_alpha   90.00
_cell.angle_beta   90.00
_cell.angle_gamma   90.00
#
_symmetry.space_group_name_H-M   'P 1'
#
loop_
_entity.id
_entity.type
_entity.pdbx_description
1 polymer ?
#
loop_
_entity_poly.entity_id
_entity_poly.type
_entity_poly.pdbx_seq_one_letter_code
_entity_poly.pdbx_strand_id
1 'polypeptide(L)'
;NKQMQRFNVGEDCPVFDGLYEFCQLSAGGSVAAAVKLNKQASEICINWGGGLHHAKKSEASGFCYVNDIVLGILELLKYHQRVLYIDIDVHHGDGVEEAFYTTDRVMTVSFHKYGEYFP
;
A
#
# COMPACT_ATOMS: atom_id res chain seq x y z
N ASN A 1 -24.84 -1.88 -7.91
CA ASN A 1 -24.83 -2.60 -6.62
C ASN A 1 -24.34 -1.63 -5.54
N LYS A 2 -25.10 -1.34 -4.47
CA LYS A 2 -24.79 -0.24 -3.51
C LYS A 2 -23.41 -0.36 -2.85
N GLN A 3 -22.90 -1.59 -2.67
CA GLN A 3 -21.57 -1.81 -2.09
C GLN A 3 -20.43 -1.50 -3.06
N MET A 4 -20.57 -1.85 -4.34
CA MET A 4 -19.56 -1.55 -5.37
C MET A 4 -19.29 -0.06 -5.48
N GLN A 5 -20.35 0.75 -5.50
CA GLN A 5 -20.23 2.21 -5.48
C GLN A 5 -19.62 2.73 -4.17
N ARG A 6 -20.00 2.16 -3.02
CA ARG A 6 -19.48 2.56 -1.71
C ARG A 6 -17.98 2.28 -1.56
N PHE A 7 -17.49 1.19 -2.14
CA PHE A 7 -16.10 0.74 -2.02
C PHE A 7 -15.24 1.10 -3.22
N ASN A 8 -15.78 1.92 -4.13
CA ASN A 8 -15.13 2.34 -5.38
C ASN A 8 -14.58 1.16 -6.21
N VAL A 9 -15.39 0.09 -6.32
CA VAL A 9 -15.08 -1.09 -7.14
C VAL A 9 -15.98 -1.07 -8.36
N GLY A 10 -15.42 -0.96 -9.56
CA GLY A 10 -16.16 -0.69 -10.79
C GLY A 10 -15.25 -0.41 -11.98
N GLU A 11 -15.15 0.84 -12.40
CA GLU A 11 -14.42 1.25 -13.61
C GLU A 11 -12.91 1.04 -13.47
N ASP A 12 -12.23 1.91 -12.73
CA ASP A 12 -10.77 1.83 -12.55
C ASP A 12 -10.35 0.67 -11.64
N CYS A 13 -11.25 0.18 -10.78
CA CYS A 13 -11.00 -0.96 -9.91
C CYS A 13 -11.99 -2.08 -10.23
N PRO A 14 -11.82 -2.81 -11.35
CA PRO A 14 -12.79 -3.79 -11.81
C PRO A 14 -12.90 -5.00 -10.90
N VAL A 15 -14.04 -5.68 -10.98
CA VAL A 15 -14.19 -7.02 -10.44
C VAL A 15 -13.67 -8.01 -11.47
N PHE A 16 -12.78 -8.91 -11.06
CA PHE A 16 -12.27 -9.98 -11.90
C PHE A 16 -12.12 -11.28 -11.10
N ASP A 17 -12.14 -12.41 -11.81
CA ASP A 17 -11.94 -13.73 -11.21
C ASP A 17 -10.56 -13.80 -10.56
N GLY A 18 -10.52 -14.18 -9.28
CA GLY A 18 -9.27 -14.22 -8.49
C GLY A 18 -8.86 -12.88 -7.87
N LEU A 19 -9.68 -11.83 -7.94
CA LEU A 19 -9.38 -10.51 -7.33
C LEU A 19 -8.91 -10.61 -5.87
N TYR A 20 -9.61 -11.40 -5.05
CA TYR A 20 -9.23 -11.55 -3.64
C TYR A 20 -7.91 -12.30 -3.47
N GLU A 21 -7.67 -13.35 -4.27
CA GLU A 21 -6.42 -14.12 -4.24
C GLU A 21 -5.23 -13.26 -4.68
N PHE A 22 -5.40 -12.43 -5.71
CA PHE A 22 -4.43 -11.42 -6.12
C PHE A 22 -4.04 -10.50 -4.95
N CYS A 23 -5.04 -9.98 -4.23
CA CYS A 23 -4.80 -9.14 -3.05
C CYS A 23 -4.06 -9.90 -1.93
N GLN A 24 -4.41 -11.17 -1.70
CA GLN A 24 -3.77 -12.01 -0.69
C GLN A 24 -2.29 -12.26 -1.01
N LEU A 25 -1.95 -12.54 -2.25
CA LEU A 25 -0.57 -12.77 -2.69
C LEU A 25 0.27 -11.49 -2.59
N SER A 26 -0.29 -10.37 -3.06
CA SER A 26 0.35 -9.05 -2.99
C SER A 26 0.65 -8.65 -1.54
N ALA A 27 -0.39 -8.61 -0.69
CA ALA A 27 -0.26 -8.23 0.71
C ALA A 27 0.56 -9.23 1.54
N GLY A 28 0.39 -10.52 1.27
CA GLY A 28 1.12 -11.59 1.94
C GLY A 28 2.64 -11.48 1.71
N GLY A 29 3.05 -11.15 0.49
CA GLY A 29 4.46 -10.92 0.16
C GLY A 29 5.08 -9.78 0.97
N SER A 30 4.41 -8.62 1.05
CA SER A 30 4.91 -7.43 1.75
C SER A 30 4.94 -7.62 3.27
N VAL A 31 3.91 -8.25 3.85
CA VAL A 31 3.89 -8.58 5.29
C VAL A 31 4.95 -9.63 5.63
N ALA A 32 5.11 -10.68 4.82
CA ALA A 32 6.15 -11.69 5.05
C ALA A 32 7.57 -11.12 4.95
N ALA A 33 7.79 -10.20 4.01
CA ALA A 33 9.04 -9.43 3.89
C ALA A 33 9.30 -8.59 5.15
N ALA A 34 8.31 -7.84 5.64
CA ALA A 34 8.42 -7.06 6.87
C ALA A 34 8.74 -7.95 8.09
N VAL A 35 8.10 -9.14 8.20
CA VAL A 35 8.42 -10.13 9.25
C VAL A 35 9.88 -10.60 9.16
N LYS A 36 10.40 -10.86 7.96
CA LYS A 36 11.81 -11.26 7.77
C LYS A 36 12.78 -10.17 8.21
N LEU A 37 12.49 -8.91 7.86
CA LEU A 37 13.29 -7.74 8.27
C LEU A 37 13.27 -7.57 9.80
N ASN A 38 12.08 -7.60 10.42
CA ASN A 38 11.92 -7.52 11.87
C ASN A 38 12.70 -8.63 12.63
N LYS A 39 12.71 -9.84 12.08
CA LYS A 39 13.45 -10.99 12.63
C LYS A 39 14.95 -10.96 12.33
N GLN A 40 15.43 -9.92 11.65
CA GLN A 40 16.82 -9.79 11.20
C GLN A 40 17.29 -11.01 10.37
N ALA A 41 16.36 -11.67 9.68
CA ALA A 41 16.63 -12.85 8.86
C ALA A 41 17.07 -12.49 7.44
N SER A 42 16.97 -11.21 7.07
CA SER A 42 17.38 -10.66 5.78
C SER A 42 17.65 -9.17 5.96
N GLU A 43 18.60 -8.61 5.20
CA GLU A 43 18.85 -7.17 5.18
C GLU A 43 17.96 -6.45 4.14
N ILE A 44 17.63 -7.14 3.05
CA ILE A 44 16.79 -6.64 1.96
C ILE A 44 15.77 -7.73 1.61
N CYS A 45 14.51 -7.33 1.41
CA CYS A 45 13.44 -8.18 0.90
C CYS A 45 12.79 -7.51 -0.31
N ILE A 46 12.37 -8.30 -1.29
CA ILE A 46 11.80 -7.81 -2.55
C ILE A 46 10.45 -8.50 -2.76
N ASN A 47 9.41 -7.70 -3.03
CA ASN A 47 8.09 -8.17 -3.46
C ASN A 47 7.61 -7.30 -4.63
N TRP A 48 7.88 -7.73 -5.86
CA TRP A 48 7.40 -7.00 -7.06
C TRP A 48 5.90 -7.12 -7.30
N GLY A 49 5.20 -8.02 -6.60
CA GLY A 49 3.74 -8.11 -6.64
C GLY A 49 3.03 -7.16 -5.67
N GLY A 50 3.78 -6.42 -4.85
CA GLY A 50 3.29 -5.39 -3.93
C GLY A 50 3.42 -3.98 -4.50
N GLY A 51 3.32 -2.99 -3.62
CA GLY A 51 3.47 -1.57 -3.99
C GLY A 51 2.14 -0.89 -4.36
N LEU A 52 1.00 -1.42 -3.94
CA LEU A 52 -0.33 -0.92 -4.30
C LEU A 52 -0.72 0.27 -3.41
N HIS A 53 -0.09 1.41 -3.67
CA HIS A 53 -0.09 2.58 -2.78
C HIS A 53 -1.39 3.41 -2.74
N HIS A 54 -2.31 3.26 -3.70
CA HIS A 54 -3.55 4.06 -3.75
C HIS A 54 -4.69 3.52 -2.88
N ALA A 55 -4.61 2.26 -2.46
CA ALA A 55 -5.69 1.65 -1.69
C ALA A 55 -5.91 2.40 -0.37
N LYS A 56 -7.18 2.71 -0.09
CA LYS A 56 -7.59 3.47 1.10
C LYS A 56 -8.08 2.53 2.20
N LYS A 57 -8.36 3.09 3.38
CA LYS A 57 -8.86 2.30 4.53
C LYS A 57 -10.19 1.58 4.23
N SER A 58 -11.04 2.14 3.38
CA SER A 58 -12.39 1.63 3.16
C SER A 58 -12.86 1.73 1.71
N GLU A 59 -11.95 1.87 0.75
CA GLU A 59 -12.27 1.87 -0.68
C GLU A 59 -11.03 1.55 -1.53
N ALA A 60 -11.28 1.01 -2.73
CA ALA A 60 -10.25 0.82 -3.74
C ALA A 60 -10.00 2.14 -4.49
N SER A 61 -8.82 2.32 -5.06
CA SER A 61 -8.48 3.48 -5.90
C SER A 61 -7.31 3.13 -6.81
N GLY A 62 -7.28 3.66 -8.04
CA GLY A 62 -6.13 3.52 -8.95
C GLY A 62 -5.59 2.10 -9.07
N PHE A 63 -6.46 1.13 -9.39
CA PHE A 63 -6.13 -0.30 -9.49
C PHE A 63 -5.72 -0.98 -8.16
N CYS A 64 -5.75 -0.27 -7.04
CA CYS A 64 -5.32 -0.76 -5.72
C CYS A 64 -6.52 -1.06 -4.83
N TYR A 65 -6.59 -2.29 -4.29
CA TYR A 65 -7.72 -2.75 -3.46
C TYR A 65 -7.33 -2.97 -1.98
N VAL A 66 -6.09 -3.40 -1.73
CA VAL A 66 -5.51 -3.58 -0.40
C VAL A 66 -4.16 -2.91 -0.38
N ASN A 67 -3.94 -2.03 0.61
CA ASN A 67 -2.67 -1.32 0.75
C ASN A 67 -1.63 -2.21 1.45
N ASP A 68 -0.91 -3.02 0.68
CA ASP A 68 0.10 -3.94 1.19
C ASP A 68 1.26 -3.21 1.89
N ILE A 69 1.55 -1.99 1.44
CA ILE A 69 2.61 -1.14 1.98
C ILE A 69 2.26 -0.73 3.41
N VAL A 70 1.05 -0.23 3.65
CA VAL A 70 0.57 0.14 4.99
C VAL A 70 0.64 -1.06 5.94
N LEU A 71 0.23 -2.24 5.49
CA LEU A 71 0.32 -3.46 6.29
C LEU A 71 1.77 -3.85 6.60
N GLY A 72 2.67 -3.74 5.62
CA GLY A 72 4.10 -3.96 5.81
C GLY A 72 4.73 -2.97 6.81
N ILE A 73 4.40 -1.68 6.70
CA ILE A 73 4.88 -0.64 7.63
C ILE A 73 4.35 -0.89 9.05
N LEU A 74 3.08 -1.25 9.21
CA LEU A 74 2.52 -1.61 10.52
C LEU A 74 3.24 -2.80 11.16
N GLU A 75 3.65 -3.78 10.35
CA GLU A 75 4.49 -4.90 10.82
C GLU A 75 5.87 -4.39 11.26
N LEU A 76 6.54 -3.56 10.46
CA LEU A 76 7.84 -2.96 10.81
C LEU A 76 7.78 -2.12 12.11
N LEU A 77 6.70 -1.37 12.32
CA LEU A 77 6.51 -0.53 13.51
C LEU A 77 6.42 -1.32 14.82
N LYS A 78 6.32 -2.65 14.78
CA LYS A 78 6.43 -3.49 15.98
C LYS A 78 7.85 -3.54 16.55
N TYR A 79 8.87 -3.32 15.72
CA TYR A 79 10.29 -3.40 16.11
C TYR A 79 11.06 -2.09 15.85
N HIS A 80 10.57 -1.26 14.93
CA HIS A 80 11.22 -0.01 14.55
C HIS A 80 10.45 1.19 15.10
N GLN A 81 11.13 2.04 15.89
CA GLN A 81 10.51 3.26 16.43
C GLN A 81 10.04 4.21 15.33
N ARG A 82 10.83 4.32 14.25
CA ARG A 82 10.57 5.15 13.08
C ARG A 82 10.79 4.34 11.80
N VAL A 83 9.91 4.50 10.81
CA VAL A 83 9.99 3.89 9.48
C VAL A 83 9.97 5.01 8.43
N LEU A 84 10.85 4.93 7.44
CA LEU A 84 10.83 5.82 6.28
C LEU A 84 10.20 5.09 5.10
N TYR A 85 9.23 5.73 4.46
CA TYR A 85 8.64 5.31 3.20
C TYR A 85 9.10 6.26 2.09
N ILE A 86 9.67 5.71 1.02
CA ILE A 86 10.08 6.45 -0.17
C ILE A 86 9.29 5.91 -1.34
N ASP A 87 8.64 6.82 -2.06
CA ASP A 87 7.81 6.54 -3.22
C ASP A 87 8.36 7.27 -4.45
N ILE A 88 8.59 6.50 -5.50
CA ILE A 88 9.13 6.96 -6.78
C ILE A 88 8.18 6.68 -7.94
N ASP A 89 6.96 6.23 -7.65
CA ASP A 89 5.93 6.12 -8.67
C ASP A 89 5.63 7.50 -9.26
N VAL A 90 5.18 7.53 -10.52
CA VAL A 90 4.77 8.78 -11.17
C VAL A 90 3.54 9.40 -10.49
N HIS A 91 2.75 8.57 -9.84
CA HIS A 91 1.56 8.90 -9.07
C HIS A 91 1.91 9.21 -7.60
N HIS A 92 1.19 10.14 -6.96
CA HIS A 92 1.37 10.39 -5.52
C HIS A 92 1.00 9.16 -4.69
N GLY A 93 1.84 8.81 -3.70
CA GLY A 93 1.59 7.73 -2.75
C GLY A 93 0.52 8.05 -1.69
N ASP A 94 -0.63 8.51 -2.15
CA ASP A 94 -1.72 9.10 -1.39
C ASP A 94 -2.31 8.18 -0.31
N GLY A 95 -2.49 6.89 -0.60
CA GLY A 95 -3.03 5.93 0.38
C GLY A 95 -2.07 5.64 1.54
N VAL A 96 -0.76 5.61 1.26
CA VAL A 96 0.27 5.43 2.30
C VAL A 96 0.42 6.71 3.13
N GLU A 97 0.43 7.87 2.48
CA GLU A 97 0.46 9.18 3.13
C GLU A 97 -0.74 9.35 4.08
N GLU A 98 -1.96 9.12 3.59
CA GLU A 98 -3.18 9.26 4.38
C GLU A 98 -3.19 8.34 5.61
N ALA A 99 -2.73 7.09 5.46
CA ALA A 99 -2.70 6.12 6.55
C ALA A 99 -1.80 6.54 7.72
N PHE A 100 -0.77 7.34 7.47
CA PHE A 100 0.21 7.76 8.46
C PHE A 100 0.26 9.28 8.69
N TYR A 101 -0.69 10.03 8.13
CA TYR A 101 -0.69 11.50 8.10
C TYR A 101 -0.58 12.18 9.48
N THR A 102 -1.02 11.50 10.55
CA THR A 102 -1.08 12.06 11.91
C THR A 102 -0.07 11.45 12.87
N THR A 103 0.92 10.68 12.38
CA THR A 103 1.98 10.10 13.21
C THR A 103 3.36 10.60 12.80
N ASP A 104 4.24 10.76 13.78
CA ASP A 104 5.67 11.03 13.61
C ASP A 104 6.52 9.75 13.47
N ARG A 105 5.89 8.57 13.60
CA ARG A 105 6.59 7.28 13.51
C ARG A 105 6.84 6.83 12.07
N VAL A 106 6.16 7.43 11.10
CA VAL A 106 6.35 7.13 9.67
C VAL A 106 6.52 8.43 8.92
N MET A 107 7.63 8.57 8.21
CA MET A 107 7.82 9.67 7.26
C MET A 107 7.53 9.14 5.86
N THR A 108 6.63 9.79 5.14
CA THR A 108 6.30 9.49 3.74
C THR A 108 6.93 10.53 2.83
N VAL A 109 7.75 10.10 1.88
CA VAL A 109 8.40 10.96 0.89
C VAL A 109 8.03 10.45 -0.49
N SER A 110 7.32 11.26 -1.27
CA SER A 110 6.87 10.90 -2.62
C SER A 110 7.32 11.93 -3.64
N PHE A 111 7.84 11.47 -4.77
CA PHE A 111 8.19 12.29 -5.93
C PHE A 111 7.31 11.89 -7.10
N HIS A 112 6.35 12.74 -7.45
CA HIS A 112 5.31 12.42 -8.42
C HIS A 112 5.04 13.57 -9.38
N LYS A 113 4.37 13.28 -10.49
CA LYS A 113 3.84 14.31 -11.39
C LYS A 113 2.69 15.01 -10.70
N TYR A 114 2.71 16.35 -10.73
CA TYR A 114 1.64 17.19 -10.20
C TYR A 114 1.05 18.10 -11.29
N GLY A 115 -0.25 18.39 -11.19
CA GLY A 115 -1.02 19.23 -12.12
C GLY A 115 -1.75 18.41 -13.21
N GLU A 116 -3.09 18.42 -13.14
CA GLU A 116 -4.01 17.68 -14.02
C GLU A 116 -3.57 16.21 -14.22
N TYR A 117 -3.27 15.53 -13.12
CA TYR A 117 -2.82 14.14 -13.11
C TYR A 117 -3.42 13.40 -11.92
N PHE A 118 -3.61 12.10 -12.07
CA PHE A 118 -3.96 11.21 -10.97
C PHE A 118 -2.72 10.90 -10.14
N PRO A 119 -2.84 10.43 -8.90
CA PRO A 119 -3.85 10.75 -7.87
C PRO A 119 -3.55 12.07 -7.16
#